data_AF-A0A292RYD5-F1
#
_entry.id   AF-A0A292RYD5-F1
#
_cell.length_a   1.000
_cell.length_b   1.000
_cell.length_c   1.000
_cell.angle_alpha   90.00
_cell.angle_beta   90.00
_cell.angle_gamma   90.00
#
_symmetry.space_group_name_H-M   'P 1'
#
loop_
_entity.id
_entity.type
_entity.pdbx_description
1 polymer ?
#
loop_
_entity_poly.entity_id
_entity_poly.type
_entity_poly.pdbx_seq_one_letter_code
_entity_poly.pdbx_strand_id
1 'polypeptide(L)'
;MKKILLILCIIGLPVWAETTNIYEPSNSSVRTIRGTGNGNYSVYDNSGNYKGRVRDYSNGRRVMYDQNNNMVKTFRGAPANRTHVFDAEGNKVGTVRPLSGGRFTTFDNYGNRTGSFRTFPGGRGVMTDNVGNYRGSFRTS
;
A
#
# COMPACT_ATOMS: atom_id res chain seq x y z
N MET A 1 11.62 3.02 9.23
CA MET A 1 10.33 3.76 9.24
C MET A 1 9.77 4.09 7.84
N LYS A 2 10.59 4.42 6.83
CA LYS A 2 10.12 4.80 5.46
C LYS A 2 9.53 3.65 4.60
N LYS A 3 9.76 2.36 4.92
CA LYS A 3 9.37 1.21 4.06
C LYS A 3 7.89 0.78 4.19
N ILE A 4 7.26 0.99 5.34
CA ILE A 4 5.88 0.52 5.62
C ILE A 4 4.83 1.39 4.91
N LEU A 5 5.05 2.71 4.80
CA LEU A 5 4.12 3.62 4.12
C LEU A 5 3.99 3.34 2.61
N LEU A 6 5.01 2.77 1.99
CA LEU A 6 4.97 2.33 0.59
C LEU A 6 4.07 1.10 0.41
N ILE A 7 4.04 0.19 1.39
CA ILE A 7 3.25 -1.05 1.34
C ILE A 7 1.76 -0.74 1.49
N LEU A 8 1.39 0.27 2.30
CA LEU A 8 0.01 0.73 2.50
C LEU A 8 -0.74 1.05 1.20
N CYS A 9 -0.06 1.51 0.15
CA CYS A 9 -0.71 1.90 -1.11
C CYS A 9 -0.94 0.73 -2.06
N ILE A 10 -0.07 -0.27 -1.97
CA ILE A 10 0.09 -1.29 -3.00
C ILE A 10 -0.95 -2.41 -2.81
N ILE A 11 -1.53 -2.51 -1.61
CA ILE A 11 -2.46 -3.57 -1.20
C ILE A 11 -3.63 -3.74 -2.18
N GLY A 12 -3.86 -2.78 -3.09
CA GLY A 12 -5.02 -2.85 -3.97
C GLY A 12 -6.22 -2.92 -3.06
N LEU A 13 -6.26 -2.03 -2.04
CA LEU A 13 -7.39 -1.93 -1.13
C LEU A 13 -8.61 -2.01 -2.03
N PRO A 14 -9.41 -3.08 -1.93
CA PRO A 14 -10.63 -3.14 -2.70
C PRO A 14 -11.38 -1.88 -2.29
N VAL A 15 -11.95 -1.19 -3.28
CA VAL A 15 -12.73 0.05 -3.14
C VAL A 15 -13.93 -0.10 -2.15
N TRP A 16 -14.04 -1.24 -1.46
CA TRP A 16 -15.12 -1.68 -0.59
C TRP A 16 -14.73 -1.83 0.89
N ALA A 17 -13.45 -1.71 1.25
CA ALA A 17 -13.04 -1.77 2.66
C ALA A 17 -13.14 -0.38 3.32
N GLU A 18 -13.98 -0.25 4.34
CA GLU A 18 -14.12 1.00 5.11
C GLU A 18 -12.94 1.20 6.05
N THR A 19 -12.35 0.11 6.57
CA THR A 19 -11.18 0.20 7.45
C THR A 19 -10.18 -0.91 7.16
N THR A 20 -8.89 -0.58 7.16
CA THR A 20 -7.79 -1.55 7.10
C THR A 20 -6.86 -1.36 8.29
N ASN A 21 -6.68 -2.42 9.06
CA ASN A 21 -5.72 -2.49 10.16
C ASN A 21 -4.48 -3.23 9.71
N ILE A 22 -3.30 -2.71 10.05
CA ILE A 22 -2.00 -3.28 9.68
C ILE A 22 -1.23 -3.59 10.95
N TYR A 23 -0.74 -4.82 11.07
CA TYR A 23 -0.05 -5.33 12.23
C TYR A 23 1.43 -5.54 11.87
N GLU A 24 2.33 -4.92 12.64
CA GLU A 24 3.78 -5.14 12.51
C GLU A 24 4.17 -6.56 13.04
N PRO A 25 5.40 -7.06 12.80
CA PRO A 25 5.80 -8.42 13.17
C PRO A 25 5.66 -8.79 14.65
N SER A 26 5.85 -7.82 15.56
CA SER A 26 5.61 -8.01 17.00
C SER A 26 4.13 -8.12 17.36
N ASN A 27 3.24 -7.94 16.38
CA ASN A 27 1.78 -7.94 16.51
C ASN A 27 1.24 -6.88 17.50
N SER A 28 2.07 -5.94 17.94
CA SER A 28 1.73 -4.99 19.01
C SER A 28 1.31 -3.61 18.50
N SER A 29 1.63 -3.25 17.27
CA SER A 29 1.29 -1.93 16.71
C SER A 29 0.37 -2.07 15.51
N VAL A 30 -0.78 -1.41 15.61
CA VAL A 30 -1.80 -1.31 14.57
C VAL A 30 -1.64 0.04 13.88
N ARG A 31 -1.53 0.05 12.56
CA ARG A 31 -1.76 1.27 11.76
C ARG A 31 -3.11 1.15 11.09
N THR A 32 -3.87 2.25 11.08
CA THR A 32 -5.24 2.23 10.60
C THR A 32 -5.38 3.08 9.35
N ILE A 33 -6.01 2.52 8.33
CA ILE A 33 -6.49 3.25 7.16
C ILE A 33 -8.01 3.26 7.26
N ARG A 34 -8.62 4.44 7.13
CA ARG A 34 -10.08 4.60 7.13
C ARG A 34 -10.53 5.21 5.82
N GLY A 35 -11.43 4.54 5.12
CA GLY A 35 -12.14 5.09 3.98
C GLY A 35 -13.08 6.19 4.45
N THR A 36 -12.99 7.36 3.82
CA THR A 36 -13.88 8.50 4.08
C THR A 36 -14.87 8.72 2.93
N GLY A 37 -15.04 7.72 2.06
CA GLY A 37 -15.87 7.78 0.86
C GLY A 37 -15.19 8.42 -0.36
N ASN A 38 -15.78 8.22 -1.54
CA ASN A 38 -15.35 8.80 -2.82
C ASN A 38 -13.85 8.59 -3.14
N GLY A 39 -13.32 7.40 -2.81
CA GLY A 39 -11.93 7.04 -3.03
C GLY A 39 -10.93 7.77 -2.13
N ASN A 40 -11.35 8.37 -1.01
CA ASN A 40 -10.44 9.00 -0.06
C ASN A 40 -10.22 8.09 1.15
N TYR A 41 -8.98 8.06 1.63
CA TYR A 41 -8.57 7.25 2.76
C TYR A 41 -7.62 8.05 3.66
N SER A 42 -7.90 8.08 4.96
CA SER A 42 -7.03 8.68 5.96
C SER A 42 -6.14 7.62 6.61
N VAL A 43 -4.87 7.94 6.84
CA VAL A 43 -3.87 7.05 7.42
C VAL A 43 -3.50 7.54 8.81
N TYR A 44 -3.49 6.64 9.78
CA TYR A 44 -3.17 6.92 11.17
C TYR A 44 -2.06 6.00 11.68
N ASP A 45 -1.25 6.50 12.61
CA ASP A 45 -0.32 5.66 13.38
C ASP A 45 -1.04 4.92 14.53
N ASN A 46 -0.27 4.14 15.31
CA ASN A 46 -0.80 3.34 16.42
C ASN A 46 -1.30 4.18 17.61
N SER A 47 -0.89 5.44 17.70
CA SER A 47 -1.38 6.38 18.70
C SER A 47 -2.63 7.14 18.22
N GLY A 48 -3.09 6.86 16.99
CA GLY A 48 -4.24 7.55 16.38
C GLY A 48 -3.90 8.89 15.74
N ASN A 49 -2.62 9.24 15.59
CA ASN A 49 -2.24 10.49 14.95
C ASN A 49 -2.37 10.38 13.43
N TYR A 50 -2.93 11.40 12.80
CA TYR A 50 -3.02 11.48 11.34
C TYR A 50 -1.62 11.58 10.70
N LYS A 51 -1.35 10.73 9.70
CA LYS A 51 -0.07 10.65 8.99
C LYS A 51 -0.15 11.08 7.53
N GLY A 52 -1.35 11.29 7.00
CA GLY A 52 -1.58 11.61 5.60
C GLY A 52 -2.78 10.86 5.05
N ARG A 53 -2.94 10.92 3.73
CA ARG A 53 -4.09 10.34 3.04
C ARG A 53 -3.72 9.70 1.73
N VAL A 54 -4.59 8.81 1.27
CA VAL A 54 -4.55 8.22 -0.06
C VAL A 54 -5.81 8.64 -0.81
N ARG A 55 -5.67 8.92 -2.10
CA ARG A 55 -6.79 9.21 -3.00
C ARG A 55 -6.75 8.33 -4.24
N ASP A 56 -7.86 7.69 -4.51
CA ASP A 56 -8.14 6.95 -5.72
C ASP A 56 -8.94 7.83 -6.68
N TYR A 57 -8.43 7.96 -7.90
CA TYR A 57 -9.05 8.70 -8.98
C TYR A 57 -9.77 7.72 -9.92
N SER A 58 -10.86 8.19 -10.55
CA SER A 58 -11.68 7.39 -11.47
C SER A 58 -10.91 6.83 -12.66
N ASN A 59 -9.80 7.45 -13.04
CA ASN A 59 -8.92 6.99 -14.12
C ASN A 59 -7.91 5.91 -13.69
N GLY A 60 -8.08 5.32 -12.50
CA GLY A 60 -7.18 4.29 -11.97
C GLY A 60 -5.85 4.82 -11.44
N ARG A 61 -5.67 6.16 -11.39
CA ARG A 61 -4.53 6.78 -10.69
C ARG A 61 -4.79 6.75 -9.20
N ARG A 62 -3.78 6.39 -8.41
CA ARG A 62 -3.79 6.49 -6.95
C ARG A 62 -2.66 7.40 -6.48
N VAL A 63 -2.93 8.28 -5.53
CA VAL A 63 -1.96 9.27 -5.04
C VAL A 63 -1.89 9.24 -3.52
N MET A 64 -0.68 9.26 -2.98
CA MET A 64 -0.42 9.38 -1.55
C MET A 64 0.02 10.80 -1.21
N TYR A 65 -0.51 11.29 -0.11
CA TYR A 65 -0.19 12.58 0.46
C TYR A 65 0.34 12.41 1.89
N ASP A 66 1.28 13.26 2.29
CA ASP A 66 1.72 13.35 3.68
C ASP A 66 0.68 14.07 4.55
N GLN A 67 0.98 14.23 5.84
CA GLN A 67 0.11 14.92 6.79
C GLN A 67 -0.14 16.41 6.46
N ASN A 68 0.76 17.02 5.69
CA ASN A 68 0.68 18.41 5.24
C ASN A 68 0.03 18.52 3.84
N ASN A 69 -0.52 17.43 3.32
CA ASN A 69 -1.16 17.33 2.01
C ASN A 69 -0.21 17.51 0.81
N ASN A 70 1.09 17.31 1.00
CA ASN A 70 2.05 17.24 -0.11
C ASN A 70 1.99 15.87 -0.76
N MET A 71 2.03 15.82 -2.10
CA MET A 71 2.11 14.55 -2.82
C MET A 71 3.45 13.87 -2.53
N VAL A 72 3.41 12.58 -2.17
CA VAL A 72 4.60 11.78 -1.87
C VAL A 72 4.85 10.72 -2.93
N LYS A 73 3.76 10.09 -3.42
CA LYS A 73 3.84 9.02 -4.43
C LYS A 73 2.61 8.99 -5.31
N THR A 74 2.83 8.60 -6.56
CA THR A 74 1.76 8.30 -7.51
C THR A 74 1.86 6.87 -8.01
N PHE A 75 0.71 6.21 -8.15
CA PHE A 75 0.57 4.85 -8.63
C PHE A 75 -0.28 4.88 -9.88
N ARG A 76 0.20 4.25 -10.95
CA ARG A 76 -0.48 4.20 -12.25
C ARG A 76 -0.44 2.79 -12.80
N GLY A 77 -1.57 2.35 -13.37
CA GLY A 77 -1.62 1.11 -14.13
C GLY A 77 -0.64 1.16 -15.31
N ALA A 78 -0.06 0.01 -15.62
CA ALA A 78 0.89 -0.20 -16.70
C ALA A 78 0.58 -1.52 -17.43
N PRO A 79 1.08 -1.70 -18.67
CA PRO A 79 0.88 -2.93 -19.43
C PRO A 79 1.30 -4.19 -18.67
N ALA A 80 0.78 -5.34 -19.10
CA ALA A 80 0.97 -6.64 -18.44
C ALA A 80 0.51 -6.66 -16.97
N ASN A 81 -0.59 -5.95 -16.68
CA ASN A 81 -1.24 -5.87 -15.37
C ASN A 81 -0.29 -5.39 -14.26
N ARG A 82 0.63 -4.46 -14.56
CA ARG A 82 1.59 -3.94 -13.58
C ARG A 82 1.09 -2.60 -13.02
N THR A 83 1.65 -2.20 -11.89
CA THR A 83 1.50 -0.83 -11.37
C THR A 83 2.86 -0.19 -11.26
N HIS A 84 3.05 0.96 -11.89
CA HIS A 84 4.24 1.78 -11.72
C HIS A 84 4.08 2.72 -10.54
N VAL A 85 5.17 2.90 -9.80
CA VAL A 85 5.25 3.81 -8.65
C VAL A 85 6.17 4.94 -9.01
N PHE A 86 5.70 6.16 -8.79
CA PHE A 86 6.43 7.40 -9.01
C PHE A 86 6.62 8.14 -7.68
N ASP A 87 7.73 8.87 -7.54
CA ASP A 87 7.92 9.83 -6.44
C ASP A 87 7.09 11.12 -6.67
N ALA A 88 7.33 12.14 -5.85
CA ALA A 88 6.61 13.40 -5.91
C ALA A 88 7.00 14.22 -7.16
N GLU A 89 8.24 14.07 -7.60
CA GLU A 89 8.85 14.73 -8.75
C GLU A 89 8.45 14.06 -10.08
N GLY A 90 7.86 12.85 -10.02
CA GLY A 90 7.38 12.12 -11.19
C GLY A 90 8.39 11.12 -11.76
N ASN A 91 9.51 10.86 -11.07
CA ASN A 91 10.43 9.80 -11.45
C ASN A 91 9.84 8.45 -11.07
N LYS A 92 9.98 7.46 -11.96
CA LYS A 92 9.63 6.09 -11.63
C LYS A 92 10.60 5.57 -10.58
N VAL A 93 10.07 5.08 -9.45
CA VAL A 93 10.85 4.57 -8.31
C VAL A 93 10.59 3.11 -8.01
N GLY A 94 9.62 2.49 -8.68
CA GLY A 94 9.34 1.08 -8.47
C GLY A 94 8.22 0.52 -9.34
N THR A 95 7.97 -0.76 -9.19
CA THR A 95 6.91 -1.48 -9.88
C THR A 95 6.30 -2.55 -8.98
N VAL A 96 5.01 -2.76 -9.13
CA VAL A 96 4.24 -3.80 -8.48
C VAL A 96 3.74 -4.75 -9.54
N ARG A 97 3.90 -6.05 -9.29
CA ARG A 97 3.46 -7.10 -10.20
C ARG A 97 2.50 -8.04 -9.45
N PRO A 98 1.25 -8.15 -9.87
CA PRO A 98 0.37 -9.22 -9.42
C PRO A 98 0.88 -10.56 -9.96
N LEU A 99 0.67 -11.59 -9.16
CA LEU A 99 0.91 -12.99 -9.44
C LEU A 99 -0.40 -13.76 -9.16
N SER A 100 -0.43 -15.04 -9.48
CA SER A 100 -1.57 -15.89 -9.18
C SER A 100 -1.85 -16.00 -7.66
N GLY A 101 -3.10 -16.34 -7.31
CA GLY A 101 -3.47 -16.65 -5.92
C GLY A 101 -3.41 -15.47 -4.95
N GLY A 102 -3.64 -14.24 -5.44
CA GLY A 102 -3.68 -13.02 -4.63
C GLY A 102 -2.30 -12.53 -4.17
N ARG A 103 -1.22 -13.04 -4.77
CA ARG A 103 0.14 -12.63 -4.44
C ARG A 103 0.57 -11.46 -5.30
N PHE A 104 1.37 -10.57 -4.71
CA PHE A 104 1.94 -9.42 -5.38
C PHE A 104 3.41 -9.29 -4.97
N THR A 105 4.25 -8.90 -5.91
CA THR A 105 5.68 -8.67 -5.67
C THR A 105 6.04 -7.24 -6.05
N THR A 106 6.84 -6.61 -5.20
CA THR A 106 7.28 -5.23 -5.38
C THR A 106 8.74 -5.21 -5.80
N PHE A 107 9.08 -4.25 -6.65
CA PHE A 107 10.40 -4.05 -7.22
C PHE A 107 10.79 -2.57 -7.10
N ASP A 108 12.09 -2.31 -6.89
CA ASP A 108 12.64 -0.96 -7.01
C ASP A 108 12.80 -0.55 -8.49
N ASN A 109 13.33 0.64 -8.75
CA ASN A 109 13.52 1.12 -10.12
C ASN A 109 14.60 0.35 -10.90
N TYR A 110 15.49 -0.37 -10.21
CA TYR A 110 16.54 -1.19 -10.80
C TYR A 110 16.07 -2.63 -11.09
N GLY A 111 14.83 -2.97 -10.71
CA GLY A 111 14.26 -4.29 -10.91
C GLY A 111 14.59 -5.29 -9.80
N ASN A 112 15.20 -4.85 -8.69
CA ASN A 112 15.41 -5.71 -7.54
C ASN A 112 14.11 -5.90 -6.77
N ARG A 113 13.81 -7.13 -6.37
CA ARG A 113 12.67 -7.43 -5.50
C ARG A 113 12.86 -6.71 -4.16
N THR A 114 11.83 -5.99 -3.72
CA THR A 114 11.82 -5.26 -2.43
C THR A 114 10.92 -5.92 -1.39
N GLY A 115 9.99 -6.77 -1.82
CA GLY A 115 9.02 -7.41 -0.93
C GLY A 115 7.95 -8.18 -1.66
N SER A 116 7.02 -8.73 -0.91
CA SER A 116 5.78 -9.29 -1.44
C SER A 116 4.65 -9.13 -0.42
N PHE A 117 3.42 -9.17 -0.90
CA PHE A 117 2.27 -9.39 -0.04
C PHE A 117 1.31 -10.35 -0.69
N ARG A 118 0.47 -10.99 0.13
CA ARG A 118 -0.57 -11.90 -0.33
C ARG A 118 -1.88 -11.53 0.33
N THR A 119 -2.93 -11.39 -0.47
CA THR A 119 -4.30 -11.26 -0.01
C THR A 119 -4.97 -12.64 0.06
N PHE A 120 -5.82 -12.82 1.06
CA PHE A 120 -6.63 -14.01 1.28
C PHE A 120 -8.11 -13.62 1.31
N PRO A 121 -9.01 -14.60 1.08
CA PRO A 121 -10.44 -14.39 1.32
C PRO A 121 -10.74 -13.86 2.73
N GLY A 122 -11.79 -13.04 2.83
CA GLY A 122 -12.19 -12.41 4.10
C GLY A 122 -11.29 -11.26 4.54
N GLY A 123 -10.63 -10.57 3.59
CA GLY A 123 -9.96 -9.30 3.85
C GLY A 123 -8.61 -9.41 4.58
N ARG A 124 -8.03 -10.60 4.68
CA ARG A 124 -6.75 -10.82 5.38
C ARG A 124 -5.58 -10.77 4.42
N GLY A 125 -4.40 -10.43 4.91
CA GLY A 125 -3.17 -10.54 4.13
C GLY A 125 -1.90 -10.53 4.95
N VAL A 126 -0.82 -10.99 4.33
CA VAL A 126 0.53 -11.05 4.92
C VAL A 126 1.52 -10.32 4.03
N MET A 127 2.54 -9.75 4.65
CA MET A 127 3.62 -9.01 4.00
C MET A 127 4.95 -9.67 4.32
N THR A 128 5.83 -9.74 3.34
CA THR A 128 7.18 -10.24 3.49
C THR A 128 8.20 -9.33 2.83
N ASP A 129 9.45 -9.41 3.27
CA ASP A 129 10.56 -8.72 2.62
C ASP A 129 11.02 -9.42 1.33
N ASN A 130 12.12 -8.92 0.77
CA ASN A 130 12.71 -9.42 -0.46
C ASN A 130 13.20 -10.87 -0.36
N VAL A 131 13.63 -11.31 0.82
CA VAL A 131 14.07 -12.70 1.06
C VAL A 131 12.95 -13.60 1.57
N GLY A 132 11.81 -13.03 1.96
CA GLY A 132 10.60 -13.77 2.33
C GLY A 132 10.31 -13.81 3.82
N ASN A 133 11.06 -13.09 4.65
CA ASN A 133 10.76 -13.00 6.08
C ASN A 133 9.46 -12.24 6.31
N TYR A 134 8.68 -12.67 7.31
CA TYR A 134 7.45 -11.99 7.72
C TYR A 134 7.72 -10.55 8.16
N ARG A 135 6.94 -9.61 7.62
CA ARG A 135 7.02 -8.17 7.90
C ARG A 135 5.73 -7.59 8.44
N GLY A 136 4.70 -8.41 8.62
CA GLY A 136 3.44 -7.96 9.16
C GLY A 136 2.25 -8.55 8.40
N SER A 137 1.07 -8.21 8.88
CA SER A 137 -0.20 -8.63 8.31
C SER A 137 -1.16 -7.45 8.21
N PHE A 138 -2.25 -7.64 7.50
CA PHE A 138 -3.33 -6.67 7.47
C PHE A 138 -4.68 -7.37 7.46
N ARG A 139 -5.69 -6.64 7.92
CA ARG A 139 -7.08 -7.06 7.90
C ARG A 139 -7.96 -5.89 7.48
N THR A 140 -8.79 -6.12 6.48
CA THR A 140 -9.84 -5.21 6.04
C THR A 140 -11.17 -5.61 6.69
N SER A 141 -11.96 -4.62 7.09
CA SER A 141 -13.35 -4.77 7.52
C SER A 141 -14.28 -4.03 6.58
#